data_AF-A0A955SCF5-F1
#
_entry.id   AF-A0A955SCF5-F1
#
_cell.length_a   1.000
_cell.length_b   1.000
_cell.length_c   1.000
_cell.angle_alpha   90.00
_cell.angle_beta   90.00
_cell.angle_gamma   90.00
#
_symmetry.space_group_name_H-M   'P 1'
#
loop_
_entity.id
_entity.type
_entity.pdbx_description
1 polymer ?
#
loop_
_entity_poly.entity_id
_entity_poly.type
_entity_poly.pdbx_seq_one_letter_code
_entity_poly.pdbx_strand_id
1 'polypeptide(L)'
;MKSSVCLQLSLSLLLISIVALSPSQIQAENSKTLTVLDLRQSLEKDFSGSNAYDAAKAVGALQGIVNREEPRLYVIYLPNRMALERGFAIKQPCQDLFWFDWLREEGRMLAEYNIHETTDVWEAIERFQDDLAGLAVWDEEVPATSNVASTIAGAENLLPVRGNEEEGSFLSELRRRFPNLRTEVDLRGRFTGQGKIPDTDLDSTGSRKCDAYLWTVENYLKTGKCGSTHLAYYIDGIDWQKISPDAPKYVDYGNLGLFNADYWISKRAFFFDLSPWTDVAATDEPEQPVGTDGRTLRTILSEANEVNDYDSVITCGGFVPWWIKYTNFRFTKSTPVRTHHEPVETEWHFSDLLSAYNTVMDADAAGLIGMANASVFQHHPLRKHYEQNPAPEPVDYDPDTTYIQFAMLDYDSAAWLSQAFPFIWEDPKRGELPLHWGINPILADRVPMIFDSILTTLSPNDRIGAD
;
A
#
# COMPACT_ATOMS: atom_id res chain seq x y z
N MET A 1 -2.18 -67.50 63.85
CA MET A 1 -3.31 -66.56 63.62
C MET A 1 -3.17 -65.42 64.63
N LYS A 2 -2.11 -64.62 64.63
CA LYS A 2 -1.75 -63.47 63.77
C LYS A 2 -2.81 -62.35 63.75
N SER A 3 -2.46 -61.35 64.56
CA SER A 3 -3.22 -60.23 65.10
C SER A 3 -3.35 -59.05 64.15
N SER A 4 -4.39 -58.24 64.39
CA SER A 4 -4.61 -56.91 63.85
C SER A 4 -3.45 -55.95 64.11
N VAL A 5 -3.02 -55.21 63.08
CA VAL A 5 -2.38 -53.91 63.20
C VAL A 5 -2.92 -53.01 62.10
N CYS A 6 -3.44 -51.86 62.53
CA CYS A 6 -3.92 -50.75 61.72
C CYS A 6 -2.71 -49.98 61.17
N LEU A 7 -2.66 -49.68 59.86
CA LEU A 7 -1.71 -48.73 59.30
C LEU A 7 -2.43 -47.78 58.35
N GLN A 8 -2.33 -46.49 58.67
CA GLN A 8 -2.87 -45.36 57.93
C GLN A 8 -2.19 -45.23 56.56
N LEU A 9 -2.97 -44.97 55.52
CA LEU A 9 -2.50 -44.45 54.23
C LEU A 9 -3.23 -43.13 53.98
N SER A 10 -2.49 -42.04 54.14
CA SER A 10 -2.88 -40.66 53.82
C SER A 10 -2.92 -40.46 52.30
N LEU A 11 -4.10 -40.16 51.76
CA LEU A 11 -4.30 -39.75 50.36
C LEU A 11 -4.35 -38.21 50.32
N SER A 12 -3.28 -37.58 49.86
CA SER A 12 -3.23 -36.12 49.64
C SER A 12 -3.94 -35.80 48.31
N LEU A 13 -5.16 -35.28 48.37
CA LEU A 13 -5.86 -34.73 47.20
C LEU A 13 -5.31 -33.33 46.88
N LEU A 14 -4.68 -33.20 45.70
CA LEU A 14 -4.38 -31.91 45.08
C LEU A 14 -5.71 -31.30 44.59
N LEU A 15 -6.20 -30.26 45.26
CA LEU A 15 -7.32 -29.44 44.78
C LEU A 15 -6.78 -28.46 43.74
N ILE A 16 -7.02 -28.75 42.44
CA ILE A 16 -6.88 -27.76 41.38
C ILE A 16 -8.15 -26.91 41.41
N SER A 17 -8.05 -25.70 41.93
CA SER A 17 -9.10 -24.70 41.85
C SER A 17 -9.18 -24.19 40.41
N ILE A 18 -10.14 -24.69 39.63
CA ILE A 18 -10.53 -24.08 38.37
C ILE A 18 -11.29 -22.80 38.72
N VAL A 19 -10.64 -21.65 38.59
CA VAL A 19 -11.31 -20.34 38.65
C VAL A 19 -12.12 -20.21 37.37
N ALA A 20 -13.44 -20.34 37.47
CA ALA A 20 -14.34 -20.03 36.37
C ALA A 20 -14.42 -18.50 36.24
N LEU A 21 -13.72 -17.95 35.24
CA LEU A 21 -13.82 -16.54 34.88
C LEU A 21 -15.25 -16.24 34.41
N SER A 22 -15.78 -15.08 34.78
CA SER A 22 -17.08 -14.64 34.26
C SER A 22 -17.01 -14.39 32.75
N PRO A 23 -18.13 -14.49 32.00
CA PRO A 23 -18.15 -14.18 30.56
C PRO A 23 -17.56 -12.80 30.24
N SER A 24 -17.78 -11.82 31.13
CA SER A 24 -17.20 -10.47 31.04
C SER A 24 -15.69 -10.43 31.24
N GLN A 25 -15.11 -11.32 32.04
CA GLN A 25 -13.65 -11.43 32.23
C GLN A 25 -12.98 -12.17 31.06
N ILE A 26 -13.65 -13.20 30.51
CA ILE A 26 -13.20 -13.90 29.30
C ILE A 26 -13.23 -12.97 28.07
N GLN A 27 -14.23 -12.09 27.99
CA GLN A 27 -14.34 -11.10 26.91
C GLN A 27 -13.33 -9.96 27.04
N ALA A 28 -12.96 -9.58 28.27
CA ALA A 28 -11.90 -8.60 28.52
C ALA A 28 -10.47 -9.15 28.25
N GLU A 29 -10.21 -10.43 28.52
CA GLU A 29 -8.91 -11.07 28.23
C GLU A 29 -8.71 -11.38 26.73
N ASN A 30 -9.79 -11.49 25.94
CA ASN A 30 -9.73 -11.76 24.49
C ASN A 30 -9.95 -10.53 23.60
N SER A 31 -10.07 -9.33 24.18
CA SER A 31 -10.39 -8.13 23.42
C SER A 31 -9.13 -7.56 22.74
N LYS A 32 -9.09 -7.64 21.40
CA LYS A 32 -8.04 -7.03 20.59
C LYS A 32 -8.13 -5.51 20.66
N THR A 33 -6.99 -4.83 20.60
CA THR A 33 -6.93 -3.37 20.60
C THR A 33 -6.43 -2.86 19.25
N LEU A 34 -7.17 -1.93 18.66
CA LEU A 34 -6.80 -1.20 17.45
C LEU A 34 -6.35 0.21 17.84
N THR A 35 -5.12 0.55 17.49
CA THR A 35 -4.65 1.93 17.57
C THR A 35 -5.15 2.71 16.37
N VAL A 36 -5.84 3.82 16.61
CA VAL A 36 -6.36 4.71 15.57
C VAL A 36 -5.57 6.02 15.63
N LEU A 37 -4.75 6.25 14.61
CA LEU A 37 -3.91 7.44 14.47
C LEU A 37 -4.58 8.44 13.51
N ASP A 38 -5.08 9.56 14.04
CA ASP A 38 -5.64 10.64 13.22
C ASP A 38 -4.57 11.68 12.86
N LEU A 39 -4.16 11.65 11.59
CA LEU A 39 -3.12 12.49 11.02
C LEU A 39 -3.65 13.76 10.34
N ARG A 40 -4.97 13.92 10.19
CA ARG A 40 -5.55 15.02 9.40
C ARG A 40 -5.12 16.39 9.88
N GLN A 41 -4.88 16.54 11.18
CA GLN A 41 -4.39 17.78 11.78
C GLN A 41 -2.91 17.72 12.18
N SER A 42 -2.45 16.60 12.76
CA SER A 42 -1.10 16.52 13.32
C SER A 42 -0.01 16.48 12.26
N LEU A 43 -0.26 15.90 11.08
CA LEU A 43 0.80 15.76 10.07
C LEU A 43 1.32 17.13 9.58
N GLU A 44 0.43 18.09 9.35
CA GLU A 44 0.80 19.44 8.89
C GLU A 44 1.11 20.41 10.05
N LYS A 45 0.58 20.13 11.25
CA LYS A 45 0.80 20.98 12.42
C LYS A 45 2.13 20.69 13.09
N ASP A 46 2.50 19.42 13.20
CA ASP A 46 3.64 18.97 13.99
C ASP A 46 4.89 18.75 13.10
N PHE A 47 4.70 18.64 11.78
CA PHE A 47 5.78 18.47 10.81
C PHE A 47 5.66 19.49 9.65
N SER A 48 6.78 19.82 9.03
CA SER A 48 6.82 20.71 7.86
C SER A 48 7.83 20.24 6.82
N GLY A 49 7.54 20.51 5.55
CA GLY A 49 8.43 20.15 4.43
C GLY A 49 8.80 18.67 4.41
N SER A 50 10.09 18.38 4.33
CA SER A 50 10.61 17.00 4.27
C SER A 50 10.24 16.17 5.52
N ASN A 51 10.12 16.78 6.69
CA ASN A 51 9.75 16.04 7.91
C ASN A 51 8.32 15.50 7.85
N ALA A 52 7.39 16.19 7.18
CA ALA A 52 6.02 15.73 7.05
C ALA A 52 5.92 14.57 6.05
N TYR A 53 6.70 14.62 4.96
CA TYR A 53 6.90 13.46 4.07
C TYR A 53 7.47 12.26 4.84
N ASP A 54 8.52 12.48 5.64
CA ASP A 54 9.20 11.42 6.38
C ASP A 54 8.27 10.80 7.44
N ALA A 55 7.45 11.62 8.12
CA ALA A 55 6.43 11.13 9.04
C ALA A 55 5.36 10.28 8.32
N ALA A 56 4.83 10.74 7.18
CA ALA A 56 3.85 9.98 6.41
C ALA A 56 4.41 8.63 5.91
N LYS A 57 5.64 8.64 5.37
CA LYS A 57 6.33 7.43 4.92
C LYS A 57 6.59 6.45 6.07
N ALA A 58 7.05 6.95 7.22
CA ALA A 58 7.28 6.14 8.40
C ALA A 58 5.97 5.53 8.93
N VAL A 59 4.87 6.31 8.98
CA VAL A 59 3.56 5.80 9.41
C VAL A 59 3.03 4.72 8.47
N GLY A 60 3.07 4.95 7.15
CA GLY A 60 2.64 3.94 6.17
C GLY A 60 3.43 2.62 6.33
N ALA A 61 4.75 2.71 6.53
CA ALA A 61 5.58 1.55 6.77
C ALA A 61 5.32 0.86 8.11
N LEU A 62 5.20 1.63 9.19
CA LEU A 62 4.85 1.11 10.51
C LEU A 62 3.54 0.33 10.44
N GLN A 63 2.53 0.92 9.80
CA GLN A 63 1.22 0.31 9.60
C GLN A 63 1.34 -1.03 8.87
N GLY A 64 2.09 -1.08 7.76
CA GLY A 64 2.30 -2.31 7.01
C GLY A 64 3.03 -3.41 7.80
N ILE A 65 4.02 -3.03 8.63
CA ILE A 65 4.77 -3.97 9.47
C ILE A 65 3.85 -4.57 10.53
N VAL A 66 3.12 -3.75 11.28
CA VAL A 66 2.36 -4.20 12.45
C VAL A 66 1.05 -4.88 12.07
N ASN A 67 0.47 -4.55 10.92
CA ASN A 67 -0.80 -5.13 10.46
C ASN A 67 -0.65 -6.44 9.69
N ARG A 68 0.56 -6.97 9.54
CA ARG A 68 0.81 -8.14 8.68
C ARG A 68 -0.05 -9.35 9.04
N GLU A 69 -0.19 -9.64 10.34
CA GLU A 69 -0.91 -10.82 10.83
C GLU A 69 -2.33 -10.52 11.30
N GLU A 70 -2.62 -9.28 11.71
CA GLU A 70 -3.95 -8.84 12.14
C GLU A 70 -4.05 -7.31 12.18
N PRO A 71 -5.27 -6.72 12.16
CA PRO A 71 -5.45 -5.28 12.35
C PRO A 71 -4.94 -4.78 13.71
N ARG A 72 -3.95 -3.87 13.73
CA ARG A 72 -3.36 -3.27 14.94
C ARG A 72 -3.23 -1.75 14.87
N LEU A 73 -2.98 -1.17 13.69
CA LEU A 73 -2.88 0.27 13.45
C LEU A 73 -3.79 0.70 12.29
N TYR A 74 -4.71 1.63 12.55
CA TYR A 74 -5.56 2.30 11.58
C TYR A 74 -5.17 3.77 11.48
N VAL A 75 -5.12 4.32 10.27
CA VAL A 75 -4.68 5.68 9.99
C VAL A 75 -5.84 6.46 9.38
N ILE A 76 -6.13 7.63 9.93
CA ILE A 76 -7.12 8.56 9.37
C ILE A 76 -6.35 9.75 8.78
N TYR A 77 -6.42 9.92 7.46
CA TYR A 77 -5.74 11.01 6.78
C TYR A 77 -6.45 11.46 5.50
N LEU A 78 -6.85 10.51 4.65
CA LEU A 78 -7.26 10.78 3.28
C LEU A 78 -8.69 11.32 3.20
N PRO A 79 -8.89 12.47 2.53
CA PRO A 79 -10.22 12.92 2.17
C PRO A 79 -10.77 12.05 1.02
N ASN A 80 -12.10 11.97 0.88
CA ASN A 80 -12.71 11.44 -0.35
C ASN A 80 -12.61 12.52 -1.44
N ARG A 81 -11.47 12.56 -2.12
CA ARG A 81 -11.16 13.60 -3.13
C ARG A 81 -12.16 13.59 -4.26
N MET A 82 -12.48 12.41 -4.77
CA MET A 82 -13.35 12.28 -5.93
C MET A 82 -14.72 12.92 -5.69
N ALA A 83 -15.34 12.68 -4.53
CA ALA A 83 -16.59 13.30 -4.18
C ALA A 83 -16.46 14.82 -3.96
N LEU A 84 -15.44 15.25 -3.21
CA LEU A 84 -15.25 16.65 -2.84
C LEU A 84 -14.96 17.54 -4.05
N GLU A 85 -14.05 17.12 -4.94
CA GLU A 85 -13.66 17.89 -6.12
C GLU A 85 -14.77 17.95 -7.17
N ARG A 86 -15.60 16.90 -7.27
CA ARG A 86 -16.74 16.84 -8.21
C ARG A 86 -18.05 17.39 -7.60
N GLY A 87 -18.04 17.80 -6.34
CA GLY A 87 -19.19 18.40 -5.66
C GLY A 87 -20.31 17.41 -5.34
N PHE A 88 -20.00 16.11 -5.19
CA PHE A 88 -20.98 15.11 -4.78
C PHE A 88 -21.32 15.26 -3.29
N ALA A 89 -22.60 15.11 -2.96
CA ALA A 89 -23.07 15.11 -1.58
C ALA A 89 -22.72 13.77 -0.94
N ILE A 90 -21.86 13.79 0.08
CA ILE A 90 -21.44 12.60 0.82
C ILE A 90 -21.63 12.79 2.32
N LYS A 91 -21.99 11.72 3.01
CA LYS A 91 -22.21 11.73 4.46
C LYS A 91 -20.91 11.91 5.24
N GLN A 92 -19.82 11.38 4.71
CA GLN A 92 -18.53 11.31 5.38
C GLN A 92 -17.43 11.78 4.43
N PRO A 93 -16.89 13.01 4.58
CA PRO A 93 -15.90 13.58 3.66
C PRO A 93 -14.49 12.98 3.80
N CYS A 94 -14.23 12.22 4.85
CA CYS A 94 -12.96 11.50 5.03
C CYS A 94 -13.15 10.03 4.65
N GLN A 95 -12.39 9.59 3.65
CA GLN A 95 -12.47 8.23 3.13
C GLN A 95 -12.18 7.18 4.21
N ASP A 96 -11.16 7.45 5.04
CA ASP A 96 -10.74 6.53 6.09
C ASP A 96 -11.79 6.43 7.20
N LEU A 97 -12.46 7.53 7.55
CA LEU A 97 -13.55 7.49 8.53
C LEU A 97 -14.76 6.73 8.00
N PHE A 98 -15.08 6.85 6.71
CA PHE A 98 -16.19 6.10 6.12
C PHE A 98 -15.99 4.60 6.29
N TRP A 99 -14.80 4.09 5.91
CA TRP A 99 -14.50 2.66 6.06
C TRP A 99 -14.32 2.24 7.52
N PHE A 100 -13.81 3.13 8.37
CA PHE A 100 -13.70 2.85 9.80
C PHE A 100 -15.09 2.64 10.42
N ASP A 101 -16.02 3.58 10.19
CA ASP A 101 -17.39 3.51 10.66
C ASP A 101 -18.08 2.24 10.12
N TRP A 102 -17.91 1.98 8.81
CA TRP A 102 -18.46 0.78 8.17
C TRP A 102 -17.92 -0.50 8.83
N LEU A 103 -16.61 -0.64 9.04
CA LEU A 103 -16.02 -1.85 9.62
C LEU A 103 -16.42 -2.06 11.08
N ARG A 104 -16.84 -1.00 11.77
CA ARG A 104 -17.18 -0.98 13.19
C ARG A 104 -18.65 -1.27 13.50
N GLU A 105 -19.52 -1.28 12.48
CA GLU A 105 -20.92 -1.70 12.64
C GLU A 105 -21.02 -3.11 13.23
N GLU A 106 -22.11 -3.37 13.95
CA GLU A 106 -22.36 -4.64 14.64
C GLU A 106 -22.18 -5.84 13.69
N GLY A 107 -21.41 -6.84 14.13
CA GLY A 107 -21.14 -8.06 13.37
C GLY A 107 -20.08 -7.95 12.28
N ARG A 108 -19.43 -6.79 12.09
CA ARG A 108 -18.30 -6.63 11.16
C ARG A 108 -16.94 -6.75 11.85
N MET A 109 -15.89 -6.85 11.04
CA MET A 109 -14.51 -7.15 11.46
C MET A 109 -14.03 -6.26 12.60
N LEU A 110 -14.35 -4.96 12.53
CA LEU A 110 -14.07 -3.91 13.52
C LEU A 110 -14.74 -4.16 14.87
N ALA A 111 -15.97 -4.67 14.87
CA ALA A 111 -17.04 -4.39 15.86
C ALA A 111 -16.70 -4.62 17.34
N GLU A 112 -15.77 -5.51 17.68
CA GLU A 112 -15.42 -5.86 19.06
C GLU A 112 -14.01 -5.39 19.49
N TYR A 113 -13.28 -4.68 18.62
CA TYR A 113 -11.97 -4.15 18.98
C TYR A 113 -12.10 -3.01 19.99
N ASN A 114 -11.23 -2.98 21.00
CA ASN A 114 -11.01 -1.77 21.80
C ASN A 114 -10.27 -0.73 20.95
N ILE A 115 -10.61 0.54 21.12
CA ILE A 115 -9.95 1.64 20.41
C ILE A 115 -8.98 2.35 21.33
N HIS A 116 -7.72 2.45 20.88
CA HIS A 116 -6.73 3.38 21.41
C HIS A 116 -6.57 4.53 20.42
N GLU A 117 -7.12 5.69 20.74
CA GLU A 117 -7.01 6.87 19.88
C GLU A 117 -5.72 7.64 20.17
N THR A 118 -5.06 8.11 19.11
CA THR A 118 -3.94 9.06 19.22
C THR A 118 -3.90 9.98 18.00
N THR A 119 -3.32 11.16 18.16
CA THR A 119 -2.95 12.05 17.07
C THR A 119 -1.43 12.19 16.93
N ASP A 120 -0.65 11.57 17.82
CA ASP A 120 0.80 11.73 17.89
C ASP A 120 1.50 10.58 17.16
N VAL A 121 2.21 10.92 16.09
CA VAL A 121 3.05 9.98 15.31
C VAL A 121 4.07 9.28 16.21
N TRP A 122 4.63 9.99 17.19
CA TRP A 122 5.62 9.45 18.09
C TRP A 122 5.02 8.45 19.07
N GLU A 123 3.80 8.69 19.56
CA GLU A 123 3.09 7.72 20.42
C GLU A 123 2.78 6.43 19.66
N ALA A 124 2.39 6.55 18.38
CA ALA A 124 2.19 5.39 17.52
C ALA A 124 3.49 4.58 17.35
N ILE A 125 4.62 5.23 17.06
CA ILE A 125 5.93 4.56 16.97
C ILE A 125 6.31 3.92 18.31
N GLU A 126 6.12 4.63 19.43
CA GLU A 126 6.45 4.11 20.77
C GLU A 126 5.68 2.82 21.08
N ARG A 127 4.40 2.78 20.75
CA ARG A 127 3.53 1.63 21.01
C ARG A 127 3.96 0.37 20.27
N PHE A 128 4.55 0.53 19.11
CA PHE A 128 4.92 -0.56 18.20
C PHE A 128 6.43 -0.72 18.04
N GLN A 129 7.23 -0.06 18.88
CA GLN A 129 8.70 -0.07 18.75
C GLN A 129 9.29 -1.49 18.87
N ASP A 130 8.65 -2.38 19.63
CA ASP A 130 9.08 -3.76 19.83
C ASP A 130 8.80 -4.65 18.59
N ASP A 131 7.93 -4.20 17.68
CA ASP A 131 7.69 -4.85 16.40
C ASP A 131 8.72 -4.45 15.32
N LEU A 132 9.56 -3.43 15.61
CA LEU A 132 10.57 -2.91 14.71
C LEU A 132 11.96 -3.49 15.04
N ALA A 133 12.67 -3.97 14.02
CA ALA A 133 14.03 -4.47 14.18
C ALA A 133 15.09 -3.35 14.13
N GLY A 134 14.70 -2.13 13.77
CA GLY A 134 15.60 -0.98 13.62
C GLY A 134 15.17 -0.05 12.49
N LEU A 135 16.14 0.64 11.89
CA LEU A 135 15.94 1.63 10.84
C LEU A 135 16.63 1.24 9.53
N ALA A 136 15.93 1.48 8.42
CA ALA A 136 16.49 1.51 7.07
C ALA A 136 16.64 2.98 6.64
N VAL A 137 17.86 3.49 6.72
CA VAL A 137 18.16 4.89 6.41
C VAL A 137 18.40 5.05 4.90
N TRP A 138 17.58 5.87 4.24
CA TRP A 138 17.69 6.12 2.79
C TRP A 138 18.41 7.43 2.45
N ASP A 139 18.96 7.49 1.24
CA ASP A 139 19.78 8.59 0.72
C ASP A 139 18.93 9.59 -0.08
N GLU A 140 18.85 10.84 0.37
CA GLU A 140 18.15 11.91 -0.37
C GLU A 140 18.84 12.27 -1.69
N GLU A 141 20.12 11.97 -1.84
CA GLU A 141 20.87 12.20 -3.07
C GLU A 141 20.74 11.03 -4.08
N VAL A 142 20.10 9.92 -3.66
CA VAL A 142 19.63 8.84 -4.53
C VAL A 142 18.18 8.51 -4.16
N PRO A 143 17.19 9.33 -4.60
CA PRO A 143 15.80 9.21 -4.15
C PRO A 143 15.20 7.81 -4.22
N ALA A 144 15.56 7.02 -5.23
CA ALA A 144 15.15 5.62 -5.38
C ALA A 144 15.48 4.73 -4.17
N THR A 145 16.50 5.08 -3.38
CA THR A 145 16.81 4.35 -2.13
C THR A 145 15.69 4.45 -1.08
N SER A 146 14.78 5.42 -1.20
CA SER A 146 13.56 5.46 -0.37
C SER A 146 12.62 4.29 -0.66
N ASN A 147 12.54 3.81 -1.91
CA ASN A 147 11.79 2.63 -2.30
C ASN A 147 12.54 1.36 -1.89
N VAL A 148 13.88 1.34 -2.07
CA VAL A 148 14.71 0.27 -1.51
C VAL A 148 14.47 0.12 0.00
N ALA A 149 14.42 1.22 0.75
CA ALA A 149 14.10 1.18 2.17
C ALA A 149 12.67 0.69 2.47
N SER A 150 11.68 0.96 1.61
CA SER A 150 10.34 0.36 1.72
C SER A 150 10.36 -1.17 1.51
N THR A 151 11.11 -1.67 0.53
CA THR A 151 11.31 -3.12 0.34
C THR A 151 11.95 -3.75 1.58
N ILE A 152 12.98 -3.10 2.13
CA ILE A 152 13.65 -3.54 3.35
C ILE A 152 12.69 -3.52 4.55
N ALA A 153 11.81 -2.52 4.64
CA ALA A 153 10.81 -2.45 5.70
C ALA A 153 9.88 -3.68 5.72
N GLY A 154 9.44 -4.12 4.54
CA GLY A 154 8.66 -5.34 4.39
C GLY A 154 9.46 -6.60 4.72
N ALA A 155 10.71 -6.67 4.26
CA ALA A 155 11.55 -7.85 4.40
C ALA A 155 12.08 -8.08 5.83
N GLU A 156 12.47 -7.01 6.52
CA GLU A 156 13.25 -7.07 7.76
C GLU A 156 12.61 -6.31 8.94
N ASN A 157 11.40 -5.76 8.78
CA ASN A 157 10.71 -4.95 9.80
C ASN A 157 11.53 -3.72 10.24
N LEU A 158 12.22 -3.09 9.29
CA LEU A 158 12.99 -1.87 9.53
C LEU A 158 12.18 -0.64 9.13
N LEU A 159 12.11 0.37 9.99
CA LEU A 159 11.39 1.60 9.68
C LEU A 159 12.19 2.44 8.66
N PRO A 160 11.62 2.79 7.49
CA PRO A 160 12.33 3.57 6.48
C PRO A 160 12.35 5.06 6.85
N VAL A 161 13.54 5.66 6.92
CA VAL A 161 13.71 7.06 7.35
C VAL A 161 14.77 7.78 6.51
N ARG A 162 14.55 9.05 6.17
CA ARG A 162 15.52 9.85 5.41
C ARG A 162 16.78 10.06 6.22
N GLY A 163 17.93 9.91 5.58
CA GLY A 163 19.25 10.10 6.16
C GLY A 163 19.68 11.54 6.47
N ASN A 164 18.73 12.43 6.79
CA ASN A 164 19.01 13.80 7.22
C ASN A 164 19.39 13.81 8.72
N GLU A 165 20.61 14.25 9.05
CA GLU A 165 21.12 14.29 10.43
C GLU A 165 20.98 15.67 11.08
N GLU A 166 20.42 16.67 10.37
CA GLU A 166 20.24 18.02 10.90
C GLU A 166 19.38 18.00 12.17
N GLU A 167 19.70 18.86 13.14
CA GLU A 167 18.92 19.01 14.37
C GLU A 167 17.46 19.38 14.02
N GLY A 168 16.51 18.63 14.57
CA GLY A 168 15.08 18.81 14.28
C GLY A 168 14.60 18.10 13.01
N SER A 169 15.48 17.39 12.28
CA SER A 169 15.06 16.43 11.26
C SER A 169 14.28 15.26 11.89
N PHE A 170 13.43 14.60 11.11
CA PHE A 170 12.69 13.43 11.57
C PHE A 170 13.61 12.33 12.12
N LEU A 171 14.73 12.03 11.45
CA LEU A 171 15.70 11.03 11.92
C LEU A 171 16.37 11.43 13.25
N SER A 172 16.78 12.69 13.38
CA SER A 172 17.41 13.17 14.62
C SER A 172 16.45 13.05 15.83
N GLU A 173 15.19 13.44 15.64
CA GLU A 173 14.15 13.34 16.67
C GLU A 173 13.78 11.89 16.99
N LEU A 174 13.69 11.03 15.96
CA LEU A 174 13.42 9.61 16.13
C LEU A 174 14.52 8.94 16.97
N ARG A 175 15.80 9.18 16.66
CA ARG A 175 16.93 8.63 17.42
C ARG A 175 16.97 9.14 18.85
N ARG A 176 16.59 10.40 19.07
CA ARG A 176 16.52 11.01 20.40
C ARG A 176 15.43 10.35 21.26
N ARG A 177 14.27 10.06 20.67
CA ARG A 177 13.11 9.45 21.36
C ARG A 177 13.26 7.95 21.54
N PHE A 178 13.83 7.26 20.55
CA PHE A 178 13.90 5.79 20.48
C PHE A 178 15.35 5.32 20.28
N PRO A 179 16.23 5.47 21.28
CA PRO A 179 17.65 5.12 21.14
C PRO A 179 17.92 3.63 20.88
N ASN A 180 16.91 2.77 21.07
CA ASN A 180 16.98 1.34 20.76
C ASN A 180 16.77 1.04 19.27
N LEU A 181 16.10 1.91 18.52
CA LEU A 181 15.93 1.78 17.07
C LEU A 181 17.20 2.23 16.37
N ARG A 182 18.15 1.30 16.22
CA ARG A 182 19.44 1.53 15.56
C ARG A 182 19.31 1.48 14.06
N THR A 183 20.25 2.12 13.37
CA THR A 183 20.39 1.98 11.92
C THR A 183 21.01 0.62 11.61
N GLU A 184 20.18 -0.28 11.06
CA GLU A 184 20.59 -1.63 10.66
C GLU A 184 21.02 -1.66 9.19
N VAL A 185 20.37 -0.84 8.34
CA VAL A 185 20.78 -0.61 6.95
C VAL A 185 20.92 0.88 6.69
N ASP A 186 22.08 1.29 6.19
CA ASP A 186 22.36 2.67 5.77
C ASP A 186 22.67 2.70 4.26
N LEU A 187 21.79 3.32 3.49
CA LEU A 187 21.88 3.42 2.03
C LEU A 187 22.64 4.66 1.55
N ARG A 188 23.01 5.57 2.45
CA ARG A 188 23.70 6.82 2.11
C ARG A 188 25.05 6.56 1.47
N GLY A 189 25.29 7.21 0.33
CA GLY A 189 26.55 7.14 -0.39
C GLY A 189 26.92 5.76 -0.93
N ARG A 190 26.02 4.77 -0.85
CA ARG A 190 26.28 3.40 -1.35
C ARG A 190 26.37 3.37 -2.87
N PHE A 191 25.44 4.01 -3.55
CA PHE A 191 25.32 3.91 -5.01
C PHE A 191 25.95 5.11 -5.69
N THR A 192 27.01 4.86 -6.46
CA THR A 192 27.82 5.89 -7.14
C THR A 192 27.59 5.95 -8.65
N GLY A 193 26.94 4.93 -9.24
CA GLY A 193 26.81 4.82 -10.69
C GLY A 193 28.14 4.48 -11.38
N GLN A 194 29.12 3.96 -10.64
CA GLN A 194 30.45 3.63 -11.16
C GLN A 194 31.02 2.37 -10.49
N GLY A 195 31.90 1.66 -11.20
CA GLY A 195 32.60 0.49 -10.67
C GLY A 195 31.68 -0.71 -10.54
N LYS A 196 31.65 -1.33 -9.35
CA LYS A 196 30.73 -2.43 -9.02
C LYS A 196 29.61 -1.93 -8.13
N ILE A 197 28.42 -2.53 -8.27
CA ILE A 197 27.32 -2.32 -7.35
C ILE A 197 27.75 -2.91 -5.99
N PRO A 198 27.67 -2.15 -4.88
CA PRO A 198 28.17 -2.59 -3.57
C PRO A 198 27.63 -3.95 -3.16
N ASP A 199 28.45 -4.78 -2.49
CA ASP A 199 28.03 -6.10 -1.99
C ASP A 199 27.51 -7.07 -3.07
N THR A 200 27.84 -6.85 -4.35
CA THR A 200 27.47 -7.74 -5.47
C THR A 200 28.64 -7.90 -6.46
N ASP A 201 28.53 -8.88 -7.35
CA ASP A 201 29.47 -9.07 -8.46
C ASP A 201 29.11 -8.25 -9.72
N LEU A 202 27.98 -7.53 -9.70
CA LEU A 202 27.48 -6.76 -10.83
C LEU A 202 28.32 -5.50 -11.05
N ASP A 203 28.65 -5.23 -12.31
CA ASP A 203 29.18 -3.93 -12.70
C ASP A 203 28.05 -2.89 -12.66
N SER A 204 28.40 -1.65 -12.33
CA SER A 204 27.45 -0.54 -12.33
C SER A 204 26.86 -0.32 -13.71
N THR A 205 25.57 0.01 -13.72
CA THR A 205 24.82 0.39 -14.92
C THR A 205 25.17 1.78 -15.45
N GLY A 206 25.94 2.57 -14.70
CA GLY A 206 26.09 4.01 -14.95
C GLY A 206 24.97 4.87 -14.36
N SER A 207 24.01 4.27 -13.64
CA SER A 207 22.88 4.94 -12.98
C SER A 207 22.89 4.60 -11.49
N ARG A 208 22.86 5.62 -10.62
CA ARG A 208 22.81 5.41 -9.17
C ARG A 208 21.47 4.79 -8.76
N LYS A 209 20.40 5.18 -9.45
CA LYS A 209 19.04 4.68 -9.28
C LYS A 209 18.92 3.20 -9.63
N CYS A 210 19.35 2.83 -10.83
CA CYS A 210 19.23 1.46 -11.30
C CYS A 210 20.17 0.52 -10.53
N ASP A 211 21.37 0.98 -10.15
CA ASP A 211 22.26 0.23 -9.28
C ASP A 211 21.61 -0.09 -7.92
N ALA A 212 20.84 0.85 -7.34
CA ALA A 212 20.12 0.63 -6.09
C ALA A 212 19.04 -0.45 -6.22
N TYR A 213 18.30 -0.47 -7.34
CA TYR A 213 17.31 -1.52 -7.58
C TYR A 213 17.92 -2.87 -7.89
N LEU A 214 18.99 -2.94 -8.68
CA LEU A 214 19.70 -4.20 -8.93
C LEU A 214 20.37 -4.75 -7.67
N TRP A 215 20.89 -3.88 -6.80
CA TRP A 215 21.33 -4.29 -5.47
C TRP A 215 20.20 -4.93 -4.66
N THR A 216 19.00 -4.37 -4.75
CA THR A 216 17.81 -4.91 -4.07
C THR A 216 17.40 -6.26 -4.67
N VAL A 217 17.50 -6.43 -5.99
CA VAL A 217 17.28 -7.72 -6.65
C VAL A 217 18.23 -8.79 -6.09
N GLU A 218 19.53 -8.51 -6.07
CA GLU A 218 20.54 -9.48 -5.60
C GLU A 218 20.41 -9.80 -4.11
N ASN A 219 20.15 -8.80 -3.27
CA ASN A 219 20.22 -8.95 -1.82
C ASN A 219 18.88 -9.34 -1.17
N TYR A 220 17.74 -9.06 -1.82
CA TYR A 220 16.41 -9.29 -1.24
C TYR A 220 15.50 -10.17 -2.10
N LEU A 221 15.42 -9.94 -3.40
CA LEU A 221 14.52 -10.71 -4.28
C LEU A 221 15.05 -12.12 -4.49
N LYS A 222 16.28 -12.25 -5.00
CA LYS A 222 16.93 -13.54 -5.27
C LYS A 222 17.20 -14.37 -4.03
N THR A 223 17.32 -13.73 -2.87
CA THR A 223 17.52 -14.40 -1.57
C THR A 223 16.20 -14.81 -0.91
N GLY A 224 15.05 -14.43 -1.48
CA GLY A 224 13.72 -14.72 -0.94
C GLY A 224 13.37 -13.92 0.32
N LYS A 225 14.09 -12.83 0.63
CA LYS A 225 13.79 -11.96 1.77
C LYS A 225 12.58 -11.06 1.51
N CYS A 226 12.42 -10.56 0.29
CA CYS A 226 11.19 -9.91 -0.16
C CYS A 226 10.37 -10.87 -1.03
N GLY A 227 9.06 -10.64 -1.12
CA GLY A 227 8.15 -11.44 -1.93
C GLY A 227 8.40 -11.25 -3.43
N SER A 228 8.24 -12.32 -4.21
CA SER A 228 8.36 -12.31 -5.68
C SER A 228 7.02 -12.17 -6.40
N THR A 229 5.89 -12.24 -5.69
CA THR A 229 4.54 -12.16 -6.27
C THR A 229 3.86 -10.81 -6.08
N HIS A 230 4.52 -9.87 -5.40
CA HIS A 230 3.98 -8.53 -5.15
C HIS A 230 5.04 -7.48 -5.46
N LEU A 231 4.72 -6.58 -6.39
CA LEU A 231 5.53 -5.43 -6.75
C LEU A 231 4.76 -4.14 -6.45
N ALA A 232 5.49 -3.06 -6.17
CA ALA A 232 4.90 -1.78 -5.77
C ALA A 232 5.56 -0.63 -6.53
N TYR A 233 4.92 -0.18 -7.61
CA TYR A 233 5.34 0.98 -8.37
C TYR A 233 4.80 2.26 -7.73
N TYR A 234 5.59 2.84 -6.83
CA TYR A 234 5.27 4.13 -6.21
C TYR A 234 6.44 5.09 -6.34
N ILE A 235 6.07 6.36 -6.43
CA ILE A 235 7.03 7.45 -6.59
C ILE A 235 8.05 7.43 -5.44
N ASP A 236 9.32 7.47 -5.82
CA ASP A 236 10.41 7.60 -4.88
C ASP A 236 10.46 8.97 -4.14
N GLY A 237 11.39 9.11 -3.20
CA GLY A 237 11.54 10.27 -2.32
C GLY A 237 12.15 11.49 -2.97
N ILE A 238 11.93 11.70 -4.27
CA ILE A 238 12.50 12.83 -4.99
C ILE A 238 11.85 14.14 -4.53
N ASP A 239 12.67 15.14 -4.26
CA ASP A 239 12.18 16.52 -4.11
C ASP A 239 11.89 17.07 -5.51
N TRP A 240 10.60 17.21 -5.84
CA TRP A 240 10.15 17.69 -7.14
C TRP A 240 10.65 19.07 -7.52
N GLN A 241 11.07 19.88 -6.55
CA GLN A 241 11.72 21.16 -6.81
C GLN A 241 13.07 21.00 -7.52
N LYS A 242 13.72 19.83 -7.38
CA LYS A 242 14.92 19.47 -8.14
C LYS A 242 14.61 19.22 -9.64
N ILE A 243 13.38 18.81 -9.99
CA ILE A 243 12.94 18.61 -11.38
C ILE A 243 12.36 19.90 -11.97
N SER A 244 11.47 20.55 -11.23
CA SER A 244 10.86 21.82 -11.63
C SER A 244 10.87 22.81 -10.47
N PRO A 245 11.58 23.96 -10.56
CA PRO A 245 11.73 24.87 -9.42
C PRO A 245 10.42 25.48 -8.88
N ASP A 246 9.39 25.56 -9.71
CA ASP A 246 8.03 26.00 -9.35
C ASP A 246 7.12 24.87 -8.87
N ALA A 247 7.67 23.66 -8.72
CA ALA A 247 6.96 22.54 -8.13
C ALA A 247 6.64 22.83 -6.67
N PRO A 248 5.47 22.41 -6.20
CA PRO A 248 5.21 22.36 -4.78
C PRO A 248 6.05 21.25 -4.13
N LYS A 249 6.71 21.55 -3.00
CA LYS A 249 7.57 20.60 -2.28
C LYS A 249 6.73 19.64 -1.46
N TYR A 250 6.81 18.33 -1.77
CA TYR A 250 6.11 17.25 -1.07
C TYR A 250 4.67 17.60 -0.68
N VAL A 251 3.91 18.16 -1.62
CA VAL A 251 2.48 18.39 -1.39
C VAL A 251 1.69 17.17 -1.81
N ASP A 252 0.52 17.00 -1.22
CA ASP A 252 -0.42 15.94 -1.55
C ASP A 252 0.15 14.52 -1.30
N TYR A 253 0.34 14.19 -0.02
CA TYR A 253 0.83 12.86 0.40
C TYR A 253 -0.07 11.70 -0.08
N GLY A 254 -1.35 11.98 -0.37
CA GLY A 254 -2.25 11.04 -1.02
C GLY A 254 -1.80 10.70 -2.44
N ASN A 255 -1.54 11.70 -3.28
CA ASN A 255 -1.03 11.49 -4.64
C ASN A 255 0.46 11.09 -4.72
N LEU A 256 1.20 11.15 -3.62
CA LEU A 256 2.53 10.52 -3.53
C LEU A 256 2.46 9.01 -3.22
N GLY A 257 1.27 8.49 -2.91
CA GLY A 257 1.06 7.07 -2.62
C GLY A 257 1.74 6.58 -1.34
N LEU A 258 2.14 7.48 -0.42
CA LEU A 258 2.89 7.10 0.79
C LEU A 258 2.10 6.17 1.70
N PHE A 259 0.80 6.37 1.81
CA PHE A 259 -0.06 5.52 2.64
C PHE A 259 -0.39 4.17 2.00
N ASN A 260 -0.28 4.04 0.67
CA ASN A 260 -0.45 2.74 0.00
C ASN A 260 0.63 1.74 0.40
N ALA A 261 1.78 2.24 0.86
CA ALA A 261 2.89 1.41 1.28
C ALA A 261 2.51 0.44 2.41
N ASP A 262 1.46 0.73 3.18
CA ASP A 262 1.00 -0.14 4.26
C ASP A 262 0.72 -1.58 3.78
N TYR A 263 -0.12 -1.74 2.76
CA TYR A 263 -0.45 -3.05 2.21
C TYR A 263 0.75 -3.72 1.58
N TRP A 264 1.49 -3.00 0.73
CA TRP A 264 2.63 -3.57 0.01
C TRP A 264 3.78 -3.98 0.95
N ILE A 265 4.03 -3.23 2.03
CA ILE A 265 4.99 -3.62 3.07
C ILE A 265 4.49 -4.84 3.86
N SER A 266 3.17 -4.92 4.13
CA SER A 266 2.60 -6.12 4.77
C SER A 266 2.81 -7.37 3.92
N LYS A 267 2.73 -7.24 2.58
CA LYS A 267 3.01 -8.30 1.60
C LYS A 267 4.51 -8.51 1.30
N ARG A 268 5.39 -7.75 1.94
CA ARG A 268 6.85 -7.77 1.68
C ARG A 268 7.21 -7.50 0.22
N ALA A 269 6.45 -6.62 -0.44
CA ALA A 269 6.58 -6.34 -1.87
C ALA A 269 7.94 -5.71 -2.23
N PHE A 270 8.33 -5.86 -3.50
CA PHE A 270 9.46 -5.14 -4.08
C PHE A 270 9.00 -3.77 -4.60
N PHE A 271 9.50 -2.69 -4.00
CA PHE A 271 9.18 -1.32 -4.40
C PHE A 271 10.12 -0.79 -5.48
N PHE A 272 9.56 -0.09 -6.47
CA PHE A 272 10.34 0.54 -7.53
C PHE A 272 9.67 1.79 -8.11
N ASP A 273 10.46 2.57 -8.84
CA ASP A 273 10.04 3.73 -9.62
C ASP A 273 10.97 3.85 -10.82
N LEU A 274 10.57 3.30 -11.97
CA LEU A 274 11.42 3.18 -13.16
C LEU A 274 10.64 3.49 -14.43
N SER A 275 11.24 4.27 -15.33
CA SER A 275 10.69 4.45 -16.69
C SER A 275 10.51 3.09 -17.39
N PRO A 276 9.37 2.81 -18.05
CA PRO A 276 9.19 1.58 -18.80
C PRO A 276 10.02 1.54 -20.11
N TRP A 277 10.49 2.70 -20.56
CA TRP A 277 11.12 2.92 -21.87
C TRP A 277 12.61 2.54 -21.92
N THR A 278 13.04 2.03 -23.07
CA THR A 278 14.44 1.61 -23.33
C THR A 278 15.19 2.50 -24.32
N ASP A 279 14.54 3.52 -24.86
CA ASP A 279 15.05 4.39 -25.95
C ASP A 279 15.30 5.84 -25.50
N VAL A 280 14.98 6.17 -24.24
CA VAL A 280 15.26 7.46 -23.60
C VAL A 280 15.97 7.26 -22.25
N ALA A 281 16.71 8.27 -21.79
CA ALA A 281 17.11 8.34 -20.38
C ALA A 281 15.90 8.74 -19.52
N ALA A 282 15.87 8.33 -18.26
CA ALA A 282 14.75 8.68 -17.39
C ALA A 282 14.70 10.19 -17.11
N THR A 283 13.50 10.71 -16.88
CA THR A 283 13.27 12.14 -16.69
C THR A 283 13.85 12.68 -15.38
N ASP A 284 14.03 11.81 -14.38
CA ASP A 284 14.51 12.11 -13.03
C ASP A 284 16.00 11.81 -12.80
N GLU A 285 16.65 11.08 -13.71
CA GLU A 285 18.11 10.91 -13.79
C GLU A 285 18.57 11.04 -15.25
N PRO A 286 18.53 12.25 -15.85
CA PRO A 286 18.71 12.44 -17.29
C PRO A 286 20.12 12.16 -17.81
N GLU A 287 21.11 12.12 -16.91
CA GLU A 287 22.52 11.87 -17.26
C GLU A 287 22.83 10.37 -17.34
N GLN A 288 21.89 9.48 -16.97
CA GLN A 288 22.11 8.06 -17.06
C GLN A 288 22.21 7.57 -18.52
N PRO A 289 22.86 6.41 -18.78
CA PRO A 289 22.83 5.81 -20.10
C PRO A 289 21.40 5.50 -20.57
N VAL A 290 21.12 5.76 -21.85
CA VAL A 290 19.79 5.59 -22.46
C VAL A 290 19.21 4.18 -22.21
N GLY A 291 17.95 4.15 -21.77
CA GLY A 291 17.17 2.93 -21.57
C GLY A 291 17.54 2.10 -20.33
N THR A 292 18.34 2.65 -19.42
CA THR A 292 18.81 1.91 -18.23
C THR A 292 17.67 1.61 -17.26
N ASP A 293 16.73 2.54 -17.05
CA ASP A 293 15.49 2.28 -16.31
C ASP A 293 14.68 1.11 -16.91
N GLY A 294 14.33 1.16 -18.20
CA GLY A 294 13.48 0.14 -18.83
C GLY A 294 14.13 -1.25 -18.90
N ARG A 295 15.46 -1.32 -18.97
CA ARG A 295 16.22 -2.58 -18.83
C ARG A 295 16.18 -3.09 -17.39
N THR A 296 16.38 -2.21 -16.41
CA THR A 296 16.33 -2.57 -14.99
C THR A 296 14.95 -3.07 -14.58
N LEU A 297 13.87 -2.42 -15.07
CA LEU A 297 12.51 -2.88 -14.85
C LEU A 297 12.28 -4.29 -15.41
N ARG A 298 12.76 -4.57 -16.63
CA ARG A 298 12.70 -5.93 -17.21
C ARG A 298 13.49 -6.96 -16.39
N THR A 299 14.64 -6.57 -15.83
CA THR A 299 15.37 -7.43 -14.89
C THR A 299 14.53 -7.73 -13.66
N ILE A 300 13.93 -6.73 -13.01
CA ILE A 300 13.07 -6.95 -11.83
C ILE A 300 11.92 -7.91 -12.16
N LEU A 301 11.20 -7.66 -13.26
CA LEU A 301 10.07 -8.50 -13.69
C LEU A 301 10.51 -9.93 -14.02
N SER A 302 11.64 -10.09 -14.72
CA SER A 302 12.17 -11.42 -15.06
C SER A 302 12.60 -12.18 -13.81
N GLU A 303 13.36 -11.54 -12.92
CA GLU A 303 13.90 -12.17 -11.72
C GLU A 303 12.80 -12.50 -10.70
N ALA A 304 11.74 -11.68 -10.63
CA ALA A 304 10.57 -12.01 -9.83
C ALA A 304 9.87 -13.30 -10.34
N ASN A 305 9.78 -13.48 -11.65
CA ASN A 305 9.27 -14.72 -12.25
C ASN A 305 10.20 -15.91 -12.02
N GLU A 306 11.51 -15.75 -12.18
CA GLU A 306 12.48 -16.82 -11.93
C GLU A 306 12.44 -17.27 -10.46
N VAL A 307 12.38 -16.34 -9.50
CA VAL A 307 12.26 -16.65 -8.06
C VAL A 307 10.91 -17.30 -7.73
N ASN A 308 9.85 -16.98 -8.48
CA ASN A 308 8.53 -17.59 -8.31
C ASN A 308 8.34 -18.89 -9.11
N ASP A 309 9.37 -19.39 -9.79
CA ASP A 309 9.36 -20.57 -10.67
C ASP A 309 8.25 -20.54 -11.74
N TYR A 310 7.82 -19.33 -12.13
CA TYR A 310 6.68 -19.09 -13.02
C TYR A 310 5.34 -19.70 -12.53
N ASP A 311 5.24 -20.08 -11.25
CA ASP A 311 4.09 -20.79 -10.68
C ASP A 311 2.96 -19.87 -10.22
N SER A 312 3.19 -18.56 -10.22
CA SER A 312 2.22 -17.58 -9.72
C SER A 312 2.20 -16.31 -10.55
N VAL A 313 1.00 -15.74 -10.68
CA VAL A 313 0.80 -14.39 -11.23
C VAL A 313 1.37 -13.37 -10.24
N ILE A 314 2.05 -12.35 -10.76
CA ILE A 314 2.58 -11.25 -9.97
C ILE A 314 1.57 -10.12 -9.94
N THR A 315 1.23 -9.60 -8.76
CA THR A 315 0.42 -8.38 -8.64
C THR A 315 1.33 -7.17 -8.49
N CYS A 316 1.21 -6.21 -9.41
CA CYS A 316 1.90 -4.93 -9.34
C CYS A 316 0.93 -3.81 -8.94
N GLY A 317 1.12 -3.26 -7.75
CA GLY A 317 0.40 -2.08 -7.30
C GLY A 317 1.01 -0.78 -7.81
N GLY A 318 0.16 0.23 -7.97
CA GLY A 318 0.57 1.53 -8.43
C GLY A 318 0.66 1.62 -9.95
N PHE A 319 1.12 2.77 -10.43
CA PHE A 319 1.10 3.06 -11.85
C PHE A 319 2.24 4.00 -12.26
N VAL A 320 2.53 4.04 -13.57
CA VAL A 320 3.52 4.97 -14.10
C VAL A 320 3.11 6.41 -13.75
N PRO A 321 3.97 7.21 -13.12
CA PRO A 321 3.61 8.54 -12.65
C PRO A 321 3.64 9.57 -13.78
N TRP A 322 2.82 9.33 -14.81
CA TRP A 322 2.86 10.03 -16.11
C TRP A 322 2.67 11.54 -16.00
N TRP A 323 2.04 12.02 -14.94
CA TRP A 323 1.81 13.45 -14.71
C TRP A 323 3.06 14.16 -14.20
N ILE A 324 4.15 13.45 -13.88
CA ILE A 324 5.33 14.06 -13.25
C ILE A 324 6.67 13.42 -13.65
N LYS A 325 6.72 12.12 -13.98
CA LYS A 325 7.90 11.44 -14.54
C LYS A 325 7.56 10.68 -15.83
N TYR A 326 8.62 10.39 -16.59
CA TYR A 326 8.69 9.44 -17.73
C TYR A 326 7.86 9.76 -18.96
N THR A 327 7.20 10.91 -19.01
CA THR A 327 6.42 11.37 -20.15
C THR A 327 6.79 12.81 -20.50
N ASN A 328 6.26 13.30 -21.62
CA ASN A 328 6.41 14.68 -22.04
C ASN A 328 5.40 15.64 -21.37
N PHE A 329 4.61 15.17 -20.40
CA PHE A 329 3.67 15.99 -19.66
C PHE A 329 4.40 17.06 -18.84
N ARG A 330 3.86 18.27 -18.86
CA ARG A 330 4.39 19.41 -18.10
C ARG A 330 3.52 19.67 -16.88
N PHE A 331 3.93 19.12 -15.74
CA PHE A 331 3.19 19.30 -14.49
C PHE A 331 3.18 20.74 -14.00
N THR A 332 4.24 21.49 -14.29
CA THR A 332 4.29 22.95 -14.16
C THR A 332 4.86 23.59 -15.43
N LYS A 333 4.85 24.92 -15.48
CA LYS A 333 5.42 25.68 -16.60
C LYS A 333 6.92 25.48 -16.74
N SER A 334 7.64 25.26 -15.64
CA SER A 334 9.10 25.09 -15.66
C SER A 334 9.54 23.63 -15.84
N THR A 335 8.59 22.68 -15.91
CA THR A 335 8.92 21.27 -16.06
C THR A 335 9.62 21.03 -17.40
N PRO A 336 10.84 20.47 -17.43
CA PRO A 336 11.54 20.17 -18.67
C PRO A 336 10.92 18.95 -19.36
N VAL A 337 10.73 19.03 -20.68
CA VAL A 337 10.36 17.86 -21.50
C VAL A 337 11.63 17.14 -21.90
N ARG A 338 11.84 15.95 -21.36
CA ARG A 338 13.07 15.14 -21.54
C ARG A 338 12.85 13.84 -22.33
N THR A 339 11.61 13.53 -22.64
CA THR A 339 11.20 12.36 -23.43
C THR A 339 10.21 12.80 -24.50
N HIS A 340 10.06 12.00 -25.55
CA HIS A 340 9.08 12.20 -26.60
C HIS A 340 7.78 11.40 -26.38
N HIS A 341 7.79 10.46 -25.43
CA HIS A 341 6.65 9.60 -25.11
C HIS A 341 5.53 10.36 -24.40
N GLU A 342 4.31 10.16 -24.88
CA GLU A 342 3.09 10.79 -24.33
C GLU A 342 2.58 10.04 -23.09
N PRO A 343 1.73 10.67 -22.25
CA PRO A 343 1.13 10.02 -21.09
C PRO A 343 0.43 8.69 -21.40
N VAL A 344 -0.60 8.72 -22.26
CA VAL A 344 -1.40 7.53 -22.60
C VAL A 344 -0.55 6.46 -23.27
N GLU A 345 0.39 6.85 -24.13
CA GLU A 345 1.31 5.90 -24.76
C GLU A 345 2.17 5.18 -23.70
N THR A 346 2.62 5.91 -22.69
CA THR A 346 3.43 5.36 -21.60
C THR A 346 2.61 4.43 -20.69
N GLU A 347 1.35 4.77 -20.41
CA GLU A 347 0.41 3.91 -19.68
C GLU A 347 0.21 2.57 -20.40
N TRP A 348 -0.02 2.61 -21.72
CA TRP A 348 -0.22 1.43 -22.54
C TRP A 348 1.05 0.60 -22.65
N HIS A 349 2.22 1.24 -22.83
CA HIS A 349 3.49 0.53 -22.88
C HIS A 349 3.81 -0.16 -21.55
N PHE A 350 3.51 0.48 -20.42
CA PHE A 350 3.68 -0.13 -19.12
C PHE A 350 2.76 -1.34 -18.93
N SER A 351 1.49 -1.24 -19.35
CA SER A 351 0.52 -2.33 -19.28
C SER A 351 0.91 -3.53 -20.16
N ASP A 352 1.36 -3.27 -21.39
CA ASP A 352 1.90 -4.27 -22.32
C ASP A 352 3.14 -4.97 -21.72
N LEU A 353 4.04 -4.19 -21.14
CA LEU A 353 5.23 -4.71 -20.47
C LEU A 353 4.87 -5.62 -19.30
N LEU A 354 4.01 -5.20 -18.36
CA LEU A 354 3.61 -6.05 -17.23
C LEU A 354 2.97 -7.36 -17.71
N SER A 355 2.06 -7.26 -18.69
CA SER A 355 1.36 -8.41 -19.25
C SER A 355 2.32 -9.44 -19.86
N ALA A 356 3.40 -8.99 -20.50
CA ALA A 356 4.43 -9.86 -21.08
C ALA A 356 5.22 -10.67 -20.02
N TYR A 357 5.16 -10.28 -18.75
CA TYR A 357 5.87 -10.91 -17.62
C TYR A 357 4.90 -11.50 -16.59
N ASN A 358 3.74 -12.01 -17.02
CA ASN A 358 2.74 -12.66 -16.15
C ASN A 358 2.35 -11.79 -14.93
N THR A 359 2.32 -10.47 -15.14
CA THR A 359 2.04 -9.48 -14.11
C THR A 359 0.70 -8.79 -14.39
N VAL A 360 -0.14 -8.73 -13.37
CA VAL A 360 -1.42 -8.04 -13.34
C VAL A 360 -1.29 -6.76 -12.52
N MET A 361 -2.18 -5.80 -12.77
CA MET A 361 -2.03 -4.44 -12.25
C MET A 361 -3.20 -4.05 -11.34
N ASP A 362 -2.85 -3.36 -10.24
CA ASP A 362 -3.76 -2.59 -9.39
C ASP A 362 -3.37 -1.11 -9.54
N ALA A 363 -4.03 -0.43 -10.48
CA ALA A 363 -3.48 0.73 -11.19
C ALA A 363 -3.74 2.07 -10.49
N ASP A 364 -3.12 2.30 -9.31
CA ASP A 364 -3.29 3.57 -8.59
C ASP A 364 -2.69 4.77 -9.38
N ALA A 365 -3.50 5.37 -10.24
CA ALA A 365 -3.12 6.44 -11.17
C ALA A 365 -3.49 7.85 -10.67
N ALA A 366 -2.91 8.86 -11.33
CA ALA A 366 -2.96 10.28 -10.98
C ALA A 366 -4.32 10.79 -10.50
N GLY A 367 -4.32 11.59 -9.42
CA GLY A 367 -5.50 12.27 -8.91
C GLY A 367 -6.24 11.49 -7.82
N LEU A 368 -6.20 10.15 -7.86
CA LEU A 368 -6.88 9.25 -6.92
C LEU A 368 -5.97 8.10 -6.44
N ILE A 369 -4.66 8.32 -6.42
CA ILE A 369 -3.63 7.31 -6.08
C ILE A 369 -3.75 6.85 -4.63
N GLY A 370 -4.03 7.79 -3.73
CA GLY A 370 -3.89 7.59 -2.29
C GLY A 370 -4.98 6.69 -1.73
N MET A 371 -4.56 5.60 -1.10
CA MET A 371 -5.38 4.76 -0.24
C MET A 371 -4.59 4.40 1.02
N ALA A 372 -5.24 4.45 2.17
CA ALA A 372 -4.68 4.02 3.44
C ALA A 372 -5.46 2.80 3.94
N ASN A 373 -4.91 2.11 4.94
CA ASN A 373 -5.57 1.03 5.68
C ASN A 373 -5.84 -0.25 4.88
N ALA A 374 -5.28 -0.40 3.68
CA ALA A 374 -5.36 -1.64 2.92
C ALA A 374 -4.71 -2.82 3.68
N SER A 375 -3.69 -2.54 4.50
CA SER A 375 -3.11 -3.52 5.41
C SER A 375 -4.06 -3.98 6.54
N VAL A 376 -5.07 -3.18 6.89
CA VAL A 376 -6.18 -3.56 7.77
C VAL A 376 -7.26 -4.30 6.98
N PHE A 377 -7.62 -3.76 5.82
CA PHE A 377 -8.73 -4.25 5.01
C PHE A 377 -8.51 -5.68 4.51
N GLN A 378 -7.27 -6.07 4.19
CA GLN A 378 -6.94 -7.43 3.74
C GLN A 378 -7.41 -8.55 4.69
N HIS A 379 -7.70 -8.22 5.96
CA HIS A 379 -8.18 -9.16 6.97
C HIS A 379 -9.70 -9.35 6.95
N HIS A 380 -10.45 -8.57 6.15
CA HIS A 380 -11.90 -8.71 6.07
C HIS A 380 -12.25 -10.03 5.38
N PRO A 381 -13.04 -10.91 6.03
CA PRO A 381 -13.34 -12.21 5.48
C PRO A 381 -14.30 -12.09 4.30
N LEU A 382 -13.90 -12.63 3.15
CA LEU A 382 -14.80 -12.85 2.02
C LEU A 382 -15.61 -14.13 2.20
N ARG A 383 -16.84 -14.11 1.69
CA ARG A 383 -17.68 -15.31 1.61
C ARG A 383 -17.09 -16.28 0.59
N LYS A 384 -17.26 -17.58 0.83
CA LYS A 384 -16.85 -18.62 -0.13
C LYS A 384 -17.56 -18.49 -1.49
N HIS A 385 -18.78 -17.96 -1.48
CA HIS A 385 -19.55 -17.72 -2.69
C HIS A 385 -20.41 -16.47 -2.52
N TYR A 386 -20.50 -15.70 -3.61
CA TYR A 386 -21.41 -14.57 -3.76
C TYR A 386 -22.35 -14.87 -4.92
N GLU A 387 -23.63 -14.54 -4.75
CA GLU A 387 -24.64 -14.71 -5.79
C GLU A 387 -24.70 -13.46 -6.67
N GLN A 388 -24.59 -13.65 -7.98
CA GLN A 388 -24.88 -12.62 -8.99
C GLN A 388 -26.35 -12.76 -9.44
N ASN A 389 -26.96 -11.65 -9.83
CA ASN A 389 -28.30 -11.67 -10.40
C ASN A 389 -28.40 -12.66 -11.59
N PRO A 390 -29.51 -13.42 -11.74
CA PRO A 390 -29.67 -14.38 -12.83
C PRO A 390 -29.73 -13.65 -14.17
N ALA A 391 -29.04 -14.14 -15.21
CA ALA A 391 -29.01 -13.52 -16.55
C ALA A 391 -30.39 -13.01 -16.99
N PRO A 392 -30.51 -11.81 -17.59
CA PRO A 392 -31.81 -11.32 -18.05
C PRO A 392 -32.36 -12.28 -19.10
N GLU A 393 -33.69 -12.40 -19.16
CA GLU A 393 -34.37 -13.21 -20.17
C GLU A 393 -34.00 -12.70 -21.57
N PRO A 394 -33.75 -13.61 -22.54
CA PRO A 394 -33.54 -13.23 -23.93
C PRO A 394 -34.73 -12.41 -24.44
N VAL A 395 -34.44 -11.25 -25.04
CA VAL A 395 -35.42 -10.41 -25.71
C VAL A 395 -35.29 -10.60 -27.21
N ASP A 396 -36.43 -10.75 -27.90
CA ASP A 396 -36.44 -10.74 -29.36
C ASP A 396 -35.95 -9.39 -29.87
N TYR A 397 -35.08 -9.43 -30.88
CA TYR A 397 -34.57 -8.22 -31.52
C TYR A 397 -35.71 -7.49 -32.24
N ASP A 398 -35.93 -6.23 -31.86
CA ASP A 398 -36.87 -5.33 -32.50
C ASP A 398 -36.10 -4.28 -33.33
N PRO A 399 -36.25 -4.26 -34.68
CA PRO A 399 -35.55 -3.31 -35.53
C PRO A 399 -35.98 -1.85 -35.32
N ASP A 400 -37.15 -1.61 -34.69
CA ASP A 400 -37.66 -0.26 -34.42
C ASP A 400 -37.26 0.25 -33.02
N THR A 401 -36.53 -0.56 -32.23
CA THR A 401 -36.08 -0.23 -30.88
C THR A 401 -34.57 0.08 -30.83
N THR A 402 -34.22 1.18 -30.15
CA THR A 402 -32.82 1.49 -29.78
C THR A 402 -32.49 0.90 -28.42
N TYR A 403 -31.53 -0.01 -28.37
CA TYR A 403 -31.04 -0.62 -27.14
C TYR A 403 -29.85 0.18 -26.59
N ILE A 404 -29.86 0.46 -25.28
CA ILE A 404 -28.81 1.22 -24.58
C ILE A 404 -28.38 0.41 -23.35
N GLN A 405 -27.07 0.33 -23.12
CA GLN A 405 -26.47 -0.23 -21.91
C GLN A 405 -25.55 0.82 -21.28
N PHE A 406 -25.64 0.97 -19.96
CA PHE A 406 -24.70 1.78 -19.18
C PHE A 406 -23.66 0.85 -18.55
N ALA A 407 -22.39 1.04 -18.93
CA ALA A 407 -21.25 0.39 -18.31
C ALA A 407 -20.53 1.41 -17.41
N MET A 408 -20.37 1.05 -16.15
CA MET A 408 -19.62 1.75 -15.12
C MET A 408 -18.23 1.09 -15.08
N LEU A 409 -17.21 1.80 -15.54
CA LEU A 409 -15.84 1.32 -15.73
C LEU A 409 -14.85 2.13 -14.85
N ASP A 410 -13.55 1.91 -15.06
CA ASP A 410 -12.44 2.56 -14.35
C ASP A 410 -12.35 2.09 -12.89
N TYR A 411 -12.68 0.81 -12.64
CA TYR A 411 -12.53 0.14 -11.35
C TYR A 411 -11.41 -0.91 -11.41
N ASP A 412 -10.32 -0.54 -12.08
CA ASP A 412 -9.06 -1.28 -12.20
C ASP A 412 -8.05 -0.94 -11.07
N SER A 413 -8.37 0.04 -10.22
CA SER A 413 -7.60 0.45 -9.03
C SER A 413 -8.41 0.32 -7.74
N ALA A 414 -7.79 -0.27 -6.72
CA ALA A 414 -8.35 -0.33 -5.37
C ALA A 414 -8.54 1.06 -4.76
N ALA A 415 -7.60 1.99 -5.00
CA ALA A 415 -7.71 3.36 -4.50
C ALA A 415 -8.92 4.09 -5.10
N TRP A 416 -9.16 3.92 -6.40
CA TRP A 416 -10.32 4.50 -7.08
C TRP A 416 -11.63 3.88 -6.60
N LEU A 417 -11.71 2.54 -6.58
CA LEU A 417 -12.89 1.81 -6.12
C LEU A 417 -13.25 2.19 -4.68
N SER A 418 -12.26 2.32 -3.80
CA SER A 418 -12.46 2.74 -2.41
C SER A 418 -13.10 4.12 -2.30
N GLN A 419 -12.70 5.07 -3.15
CA GLN A 419 -13.21 6.43 -3.15
C GLN A 419 -14.55 6.58 -3.87
N ALA A 420 -14.82 5.76 -4.89
CA ALA A 420 -16.08 5.76 -5.63
C ALA A 420 -17.25 5.23 -4.82
N PHE A 421 -16.98 4.20 -4.03
CA PHE A 421 -18.00 3.46 -3.33
C PHE A 421 -18.95 4.34 -2.48
N PRO A 422 -18.46 5.27 -1.62
CA PRO A 422 -19.31 6.04 -0.71
C PRO A 422 -20.34 6.98 -1.37
N PHE A 423 -20.28 7.20 -2.68
CA PHE A 423 -21.18 8.13 -3.34
C PHE A 423 -21.77 7.63 -4.66
N ILE A 424 -21.08 6.76 -5.40
CA ILE A 424 -21.65 6.15 -6.61
C ILE A 424 -22.48 4.92 -6.22
N TRP A 425 -21.94 4.05 -5.37
CA TRP A 425 -22.65 2.85 -4.93
C TRP A 425 -23.75 3.16 -3.91
N GLU A 426 -23.52 4.13 -3.04
CA GLU A 426 -24.52 4.57 -2.05
C GLU A 426 -25.55 5.58 -2.58
N ASP A 427 -25.54 5.91 -3.88
CA ASP A 427 -26.53 6.82 -4.45
C ASP A 427 -27.95 6.27 -4.22
N PRO A 428 -28.88 7.04 -3.62
CA PRO A 428 -30.23 6.57 -3.33
C PRO A 428 -31.06 6.20 -4.58
N LYS A 429 -30.61 6.62 -5.78
CA LYS A 429 -31.20 6.24 -7.07
C LYS A 429 -30.56 5.01 -7.69
N ARG A 430 -29.52 4.42 -7.09
CA ARG A 430 -28.94 3.15 -7.57
C ARG A 430 -30.05 2.10 -7.60
N GLY A 431 -30.13 1.39 -8.72
CA GLY A 431 -31.17 0.39 -8.98
C GLY A 431 -32.40 0.93 -9.71
N GLU A 432 -32.53 2.25 -9.94
CA GLU A 432 -33.57 2.79 -10.85
C GLU A 432 -33.28 2.47 -12.32
N LEU A 433 -32.00 2.35 -12.69
CA LEU A 433 -31.53 2.00 -14.04
C LEU A 433 -30.70 0.70 -14.00
N PRO A 434 -30.71 -0.11 -15.08
CA PRO A 434 -29.80 -1.23 -15.22
C PRO A 434 -28.37 -0.73 -15.42
N LEU A 435 -27.47 -1.10 -14.50
CA LEU A 435 -26.06 -0.70 -14.52
C LEU A 435 -25.18 -1.95 -14.54
N HIS A 436 -24.24 -1.96 -15.49
CA HIS A 436 -23.16 -2.95 -15.53
C HIS A 436 -21.89 -2.37 -14.93
N TRP A 437 -21.40 -2.94 -13.85
CA TRP A 437 -20.21 -2.53 -13.12
C TRP A 437 -19.05 -3.44 -13.52
N GLY A 438 -18.10 -2.91 -14.31
CA GLY A 438 -16.85 -3.60 -14.62
C GLY A 438 -15.88 -3.38 -13.47
N ILE A 439 -15.66 -4.39 -12.62
CA ILE A 439 -14.78 -4.30 -11.46
C ILE A 439 -13.67 -5.32 -11.62
N ASN A 440 -12.41 -4.88 -11.50
CA ASN A 440 -11.27 -5.79 -11.54
C ASN A 440 -11.30 -6.72 -10.31
N PRO A 441 -11.50 -8.04 -10.48
CA PRO A 441 -11.69 -8.96 -9.35
C PRO A 441 -10.43 -9.14 -8.49
N ILE A 442 -9.24 -8.79 -9.00
CA ILE A 442 -8.01 -8.91 -8.22
C ILE A 442 -7.95 -7.95 -7.03
N LEU A 443 -8.69 -6.85 -7.12
CA LEU A 443 -8.75 -5.84 -6.06
C LEU A 443 -9.32 -6.41 -4.76
N ALA A 444 -9.99 -7.57 -4.82
CA ALA A 444 -10.52 -8.27 -3.66
C ALA A 444 -9.44 -8.64 -2.62
N ASP A 445 -8.17 -8.74 -3.01
CA ASP A 445 -7.07 -9.00 -2.07
C ASP A 445 -6.72 -7.77 -1.22
N ARG A 446 -6.96 -6.56 -1.75
CA ARG A 446 -6.60 -5.28 -1.13
C ARG A 446 -7.79 -4.54 -0.50
N VAL A 447 -8.97 -4.67 -1.11
CA VAL A 447 -10.24 -4.07 -0.67
C VAL A 447 -11.38 -5.08 -0.52
N PRO A 448 -11.18 -6.23 0.16
CA PRO A 448 -12.20 -7.28 0.28
C PRO A 448 -13.52 -6.79 0.90
N MET A 449 -13.48 -5.83 1.81
CA MET A 449 -14.68 -5.26 2.43
C MET A 449 -15.60 -4.57 1.42
N ILE A 450 -15.04 -4.00 0.35
CA ILE A 450 -15.83 -3.38 -0.72
C ILE A 450 -16.55 -4.46 -1.52
N PHE A 451 -15.85 -5.55 -1.87
CA PHE A 451 -16.45 -6.67 -2.59
C PHE A 451 -17.59 -7.31 -1.80
N ASP A 452 -17.39 -7.54 -0.51
CA ASP A 452 -18.46 -8.05 0.36
C ASP A 452 -19.64 -7.08 0.41
N SER A 453 -19.39 -5.76 0.51
CA SER A 453 -20.45 -4.75 0.50
C SER A 453 -21.23 -4.72 -0.82
N ILE A 454 -20.53 -4.69 -1.97
CA ILE A 454 -21.13 -4.68 -3.31
C ILE A 454 -22.01 -5.91 -3.51
N LEU A 455 -21.41 -7.10 -3.32
CA LEU A 455 -22.04 -8.36 -3.71
C LEU A 455 -23.16 -8.79 -2.75
N THR A 456 -23.30 -8.12 -1.60
CA THR A 456 -24.39 -8.38 -0.65
C THR A 456 -25.50 -7.33 -0.71
N THR A 457 -25.32 -6.27 -1.49
CA THR A 457 -26.27 -5.15 -1.62
C THR A 457 -26.69 -4.87 -3.07
N LEU A 458 -26.49 -5.83 -3.98
CA LEU A 458 -26.95 -5.77 -5.37
C LEU A 458 -28.46 -5.49 -5.41
N SER A 459 -28.87 -4.48 -6.18
CA SER A 459 -30.26 -4.35 -6.60
C SER A 459 -30.54 -5.33 -7.76
N PRO A 460 -31.80 -5.61 -8.12
CA PRO A 460 -32.13 -6.43 -9.30
C PRO A 460 -31.57 -5.89 -10.63
N ASN A 461 -31.20 -4.61 -10.67
CA ASN A 461 -30.71 -3.90 -11.84
C ASN A 461 -29.17 -3.76 -11.87
N ASP A 462 -28.48 -4.26 -10.86
CA ASP A 462 -27.01 -4.29 -10.85
C ASP A 462 -26.47 -5.56 -11.49
N ARG A 463 -25.42 -5.41 -12.28
CA ARG A 463 -24.64 -6.50 -12.86
C ARG A 463 -23.17 -6.26 -12.61
N ILE A 464 -22.47 -7.24 -12.04
CA ILE A 464 -21.01 -7.17 -11.92
C ILE A 464 -20.40 -7.97 -13.07
N GLY A 465 -19.49 -7.33 -13.81
CA GLY A 465 -18.59 -7.95 -14.78
C GLY A 465 -17.14 -7.69 -14.37
N ALA A 466 -16.21 -8.43 -14.96
CA ALA A 466 -14.79 -8.11 -14.84
C ALA A 466 -14.48 -6.91 -15.74
N ASP A 467 -13.74 -5.94 -15.20
CA ASP A 467 -13.07 -4.87 -15.97
C ASP A 467 -11.84 -5.44 -16.70
#